data_AF-A0A0F9FJD8-F1
#
_entry.id   AF-A0A0F9FJD8-F1
#
_cell.length_a   1.000
_cell.length_b   1.000
_cell.length_c   1.000
_cell.angle_alpha   90.00
_cell.angle_beta   90.00
_cell.angle_gamma   90.00
#
_symmetry.space_group_name_H-M   'P 1'
#
loop_
_entity.id
_entity.type
_entity.pdbx_description
1 polymer ?
#
loop_
_entity_poly.entity_id
_entity_poly.type
_entity_poly.pdbx_seq_one_letter_code
_entity_poly.pdbx_strand_id
1 'polypeptide(L)'
;MALCLPGMQDEIKIKVSASTKPEFSITVKGFKGNLAVASDRRRWLKNHYKLKDTAFLTVSEILDASSADFVKSKERGKLLFIFGSEFDTEGHSGQLQIKGGDFQLERYYKTIRLLREGGYSTIVVVTDHGFFHWGPTMDEVEPKPEGEILWDSRRAVIGRNLKSYTSLKFKFPGSDLEANS
;
A
#
# COMPACT_ATOMS: atom_id res chain seq x y z
N MET A 1 1.53 0.88 -1.47
CA MET A 1 0.90 1.87 -0.56
C MET A 1 1.37 3.31 -0.81
N ALA A 2 2.65 3.55 -1.12
CA ALA A 2 3.18 4.91 -1.32
C ALA A 2 2.49 5.73 -2.42
N LEU A 3 2.03 5.08 -3.49
CA LEU A 3 1.33 5.73 -4.61
C LEU A 3 -0.14 6.08 -4.30
N CYS A 4 -0.68 5.56 -3.20
CA CYS A 4 -2.05 5.83 -2.75
C CYS A 4 -2.11 6.96 -1.71
N LEU A 5 -0.97 7.59 -1.42
CA LEU A 5 -0.90 8.69 -0.46
C LEU A 5 -1.57 9.94 -1.07
N PRO A 6 -2.45 10.61 -0.31
CA PRO A 6 -3.17 11.78 -0.79
C PRO A 6 -2.21 12.93 -1.12
N GLY A 7 -2.48 13.68 -2.19
CA GLY A 7 -1.75 14.89 -2.56
C GLY A 7 -0.37 14.68 -3.21
N MET A 8 0.00 13.45 -3.58
CA MET A 8 1.35 13.16 -4.11
C MET A 8 1.47 13.11 -5.64
N GLN A 9 0.38 13.15 -6.40
CA GLN A 9 0.36 12.74 -7.81
C GLN A 9 1.29 13.55 -8.73
N ASP A 10 1.58 14.82 -8.41
CA ASP A 10 2.37 15.70 -9.27
C ASP A 10 3.86 15.83 -8.88
N GLU A 11 4.31 15.16 -7.81
CA GLU A 11 5.65 15.40 -7.23
C GLU A 11 6.51 14.14 -6.99
N ILE A 12 6.02 12.96 -7.42
CA ILE A 12 6.70 11.68 -7.19
C ILE A 12 7.80 11.43 -8.22
N LYS A 13 8.94 10.94 -7.74
CA LYS A 13 9.98 10.30 -8.58
C LYS A 13 10.21 8.87 -8.10
N ILE A 14 10.07 7.93 -9.04
CA ILE A 14 10.31 6.50 -8.82
C ILE A 14 11.67 6.15 -9.40
N LYS A 15 12.51 5.47 -8.62
CA LYS A 15 13.79 4.93 -9.09
C LYS A 15 13.98 3.50 -8.62
N VAL A 16 14.53 2.67 -9.49
CA VAL A 16 15.01 1.33 -9.19
C VAL A 16 16.52 1.33 -9.40
N SER A 17 17.30 1.01 -8.36
CA SER A 17 18.75 0.86 -8.54
C SER A 17 19.07 -0.55 -9.01
N ALA A 18 19.72 -0.70 -10.16
CA ALA A 18 20.32 -1.97 -10.56
C ALA A 18 21.58 -2.21 -9.71
N SER A 19 21.45 -2.98 -8.64
CA SER A 19 22.56 -3.45 -7.82
C SER A 19 22.32 -4.92 -7.43
N THR A 20 23.28 -5.56 -6.76
CA THR A 20 23.14 -6.94 -6.26
C THR A 20 21.95 -7.11 -5.29
N LYS A 21 21.41 -6.01 -4.76
CA LYS A 21 20.11 -5.95 -4.08
C LYS A 21 19.30 -4.78 -4.65
N PRO A 22 18.43 -5.01 -5.64
CA PRO A 22 17.73 -3.92 -6.29
C PRO A 22 16.83 -3.18 -5.30
N GLU A 23 17.12 -1.90 -5.07
CA GLU A 23 16.36 -1.05 -4.17
C GLU A 23 15.31 -0.26 -4.94
N PHE A 24 14.05 -0.46 -4.57
CA PHE A 24 12.92 0.31 -5.06
C PHE A 24 12.76 1.56 -4.19
N SER A 25 12.82 2.73 -4.82
CA SER A 25 12.69 4.01 -4.12
C SER A 25 11.61 4.90 -4.72
N ILE A 26 10.77 5.43 -3.84
CA ILE A 26 9.76 6.44 -4.17
C ILE A 26 10.13 7.68 -3.38
N THR A 27 10.42 8.77 -4.07
CA THR A 27 10.81 10.05 -3.47
C THR A 27 9.84 11.14 -3.89
N VAL A 28 9.73 12.19 -3.09
CA VAL A 28 8.89 13.36 -3.36
C VAL A 28 9.68 14.63 -3.12
N LYS A 29 9.38 15.69 -3.87
CA LYS A 29 10.10 16.97 -3.77
C LYS A 29 10.06 17.49 -2.32
N GLY A 30 11.19 18.00 -1.84
CA GLY A 30 11.28 18.59 -0.49
C GLY A 30 11.29 17.59 0.67
N PHE A 31 11.26 16.28 0.43
CA PHE A 31 11.38 15.26 1.47
C PHE A 31 12.60 14.37 1.25
N LYS A 32 13.41 14.21 2.31
CA LYS A 32 14.57 13.31 2.32
C LYS A 32 14.18 11.97 2.95
N GLY A 33 13.69 11.05 2.14
CA GLY A 33 13.35 9.68 2.54
C GLY A 33 12.79 8.87 1.38
N ASN A 34 12.62 7.57 1.62
CA ASN A 34 12.05 6.63 0.66
C ASN A 34 10.63 6.26 1.10
N LEU A 35 9.62 6.75 0.39
CA LEU A 35 8.21 6.46 0.65
C LEU A 35 7.85 4.99 0.38
N ALA A 36 8.72 4.17 -0.22
CA ALA A 36 8.57 2.72 -0.20
C ALA A 36 8.72 2.13 1.22
N VAL A 37 9.32 2.86 2.16
CA VAL A 37 9.50 2.47 3.56
C VAL A 37 8.38 3.04 4.45
N ALA A 38 7.80 2.21 5.32
CA ALA A 38 6.65 2.57 6.15
C ALA A 38 6.91 3.72 7.13
N SER A 39 8.06 3.71 7.81
CA SER A 39 8.46 4.77 8.73
C SER A 39 8.63 6.11 8.02
N ASP A 40 9.21 6.11 6.82
CA ASP A 40 9.37 7.30 5.99
C ASP A 40 8.04 7.85 5.50
N ARG A 41 7.08 6.99 5.13
CA ARG A 41 5.70 7.43 4.81
C ARG A 41 5.03 8.13 6.00
N ARG A 42 5.11 7.55 7.20
CA ARG A 42 4.54 8.16 8.41
C ARG A 42 5.19 9.51 8.70
N ARG A 43 6.51 9.60 8.58
CA ARG A 43 7.25 10.86 8.74
C ARG A 43 6.83 11.91 7.72
N TRP A 44 6.68 11.53 6.46
CA TRP A 44 6.20 12.42 5.40
C TRP A 44 4.79 12.92 5.69
N LEU A 45 3.84 12.03 5.99
CA LEU A 45 2.46 12.38 6.34
C LEU A 45 2.39 13.31 7.55
N LYS A 46 3.18 13.03 8.59
CA LYS A 46 3.23 13.84 9.82
C LYS A 46 3.65 15.26 9.49
N ASN A 47 4.70 15.43 8.69
CA ASN A 47 5.23 16.74 8.34
C ASN A 47 4.30 17.48 7.36
N HIS A 48 3.78 16.79 6.35
CA HIS A 48 2.95 17.36 5.30
C HIS A 48 1.61 17.88 5.85
N TYR A 49 0.95 17.09 6.71
CA TYR A 49 -0.34 17.45 7.29
C TYR A 49 -0.26 18.02 8.72
N LYS A 50 0.96 18.23 9.25
CA LYS A 50 1.21 18.74 10.62
C LYS A 50 0.49 17.93 11.70
N LEU A 51 0.61 16.60 11.61
CA LEU A 51 -0.13 15.67 12.47
C LEU A 51 0.53 15.49 13.84
N LYS A 52 -0.30 15.13 14.82
CA LYS A 52 0.17 14.62 16.11
C LYS A 52 0.74 13.20 15.94
N ASP A 53 1.63 12.78 16.83
CA ASP A 53 2.12 11.40 16.85
C ASP A 53 1.01 10.38 17.07
N THR A 54 -0.03 10.79 17.81
CA THR A 54 -1.23 9.99 18.08
C THR A 54 -2.20 9.88 16.90
N ALA A 55 -1.86 10.46 15.74
CA ALA A 55 -2.69 10.43 14.54
C ALA A 55 -2.51 9.16 13.68
N PHE A 56 -1.51 8.34 14.00
CA PHE A 56 -1.24 7.08 13.30
C PHE A 56 -1.66 5.92 14.19
N LEU A 57 -2.58 5.10 13.69
CA LEU A 57 -3.14 3.96 14.40
C LEU A 57 -3.25 2.76 13.46
N THR A 58 -3.47 1.60 14.04
CA THR A 58 -3.81 0.36 13.34
C THR A 58 -5.27 -0.02 13.61
N VAL A 59 -5.82 -0.87 12.75
CA VAL A 59 -7.15 -1.46 12.95
C VAL A 59 -7.23 -2.17 14.30
N SER A 60 -6.22 -2.98 14.64
CA SER A 60 -6.16 -3.69 15.92
C SER A 60 -6.17 -2.75 17.12
N GLU A 61 -5.35 -1.69 17.13
CA GLU A 61 -5.32 -0.73 18.26
C GLU A 61 -6.70 -0.10 18.53
N ILE A 62 -7.47 0.20 17.48
CA ILE A 62 -8.81 0.77 17.64
C ILE A 62 -9.79 -0.27 18.18
N LEU A 63 -9.74 -1.50 17.66
CA LEU A 63 -10.63 -2.56 18.08
C LEU A 63 -10.33 -3.02 19.52
N ASP A 64 -9.05 -3.10 19.89
CA ASP A 64 -8.61 -3.50 21.24
C ASP A 64 -9.03 -2.46 22.28
N ALA A 65 -9.02 -1.17 21.93
CA ALA A 65 -9.54 -0.12 22.81
C ALA A 65 -11.07 -0.19 22.98
N SER A 66 -11.79 -0.77 22.01
CA SER A 66 -13.24 -1.02 22.05
C SER A 66 -14.10 0.18 22.44
N SER A 67 -13.62 1.41 22.21
CA SER A 67 -14.31 2.65 22.60
C SER A 67 -14.04 3.78 21.62
N ALA A 68 -15.10 4.50 21.23
CA ALA A 68 -15.01 5.69 20.39
C ALA A 68 -14.24 6.83 21.08
N ASP A 69 -14.17 6.83 22.41
CA ASP A 69 -13.38 7.79 23.17
C ASP A 69 -11.89 7.70 22.81
N PHE A 70 -11.40 6.48 22.55
CA PHE A 70 -10.02 6.26 22.15
C PHE A 70 -9.67 6.99 20.87
N VAL A 71 -10.61 7.26 19.96
CA VAL A 71 -10.37 7.92 18.67
C VAL A 71 -10.92 9.34 18.59
N LYS A 72 -11.35 9.95 19.71
CA LYS A 72 -11.95 11.29 19.72
C LYS A 72 -11.13 12.33 18.95
N SER A 73 -11.77 12.97 17.95
CA SER A 73 -11.16 13.99 17.10
C SER A 73 -10.64 15.21 17.85
N LYS A 74 -11.26 15.56 18.98
CA LYS A 74 -10.80 16.65 19.86
C LYS A 74 -9.39 16.36 20.43
N GLU A 75 -9.09 15.09 20.70
CA GLU A 75 -7.84 14.66 21.34
C GLU A 75 -6.77 14.37 20.29
N ARG A 76 -7.11 13.62 19.25
CA ARG A 76 -6.15 13.16 18.24
C ARG A 76 -5.98 14.09 17.04
N GLY A 77 -6.89 15.04 16.86
CA GLY A 77 -6.92 15.95 15.72
C GLY A 77 -7.97 15.54 14.68
N LYS A 78 -8.10 16.36 13.63
CA LYS A 78 -9.16 16.20 12.62
C LYS A 78 -8.82 15.18 11.51
N LEU A 79 -7.58 14.70 11.46
CA LEU A 79 -7.09 13.78 10.44
C LEU A 79 -6.31 12.64 11.10
N LEU A 80 -6.72 11.41 10.82
CA LEU A 80 -6.06 10.18 11.25
C LEU A 80 -5.63 9.36 10.04
N PHE A 81 -4.57 8.58 10.22
CA PHE A 81 -4.12 7.57 9.28
C PHE A 81 -4.19 6.21 9.97
N ILE A 82 -5.08 5.36 9.48
CA ILE A 82 -5.34 4.02 10.02
C ILE A 82 -4.74 2.99 9.08
N PHE A 83 -3.86 2.14 9.58
CA PHE A 83 -3.22 1.08 8.81
C PHE A 83 -3.86 -0.27 9.12
N GLY A 84 -4.31 -0.98 8.08
CA GLY A 84 -4.65 -2.40 8.14
C GLY A 84 -3.68 -3.19 7.26
N SER A 85 -3.15 -4.29 7.77
CA SER A 85 -2.25 -5.20 7.05
C SER A 85 -2.78 -6.63 7.00
N GLU A 86 -3.99 -6.86 7.50
CA GLU A 86 -4.59 -8.17 7.67
C GLU A 86 -4.85 -8.85 6.32
N PHE A 87 -5.43 -8.14 5.35
CA PHE A 87 -5.67 -8.71 4.01
C PHE A 87 -4.37 -9.09 3.27
N ASP A 88 -3.30 -8.31 3.42
CA ASP A 88 -2.02 -8.65 2.76
C ASP A 88 -1.32 -9.82 3.44
N THR A 89 -1.32 -9.85 4.79
CA THR A 89 -0.72 -10.94 5.58
C THR A 89 -1.48 -12.26 5.39
N GLU A 90 -2.81 -12.21 5.47
CA GLU A 90 -3.66 -13.39 5.37
C GLU A 90 -3.83 -13.88 3.93
N GLY A 91 -3.75 -12.96 2.96
CA GLY A 91 -3.64 -13.33 1.54
C GLY A 91 -2.34 -14.05 1.24
N HIS A 92 -1.20 -13.57 1.74
CA HIS A 92 0.10 -14.22 1.55
C HIS A 92 0.20 -15.60 2.20
N SER A 93 -0.45 -15.80 3.35
CA SER A 93 -0.43 -17.07 4.08
C SER A 93 -1.51 -18.07 3.62
N GLY A 94 -2.32 -17.72 2.62
CA GLY A 94 -3.42 -18.55 2.12
C GLY A 94 -4.63 -18.64 3.07
N GLN A 95 -4.60 -17.94 4.20
CA GLN A 95 -5.68 -17.96 5.19
C GLN A 95 -6.99 -17.37 4.64
N LEU A 96 -6.91 -16.33 3.80
CA LEU A 96 -8.08 -15.77 3.12
C LEU A 96 -8.76 -16.78 2.19
N GLN A 97 -8.02 -17.73 1.61
CA GLN A 97 -8.60 -18.76 0.74
C GLN A 97 -9.44 -19.76 1.54
N ILE A 98 -9.04 -20.03 2.79
CA ILE A 98 -9.70 -21.02 3.66
C ILE A 98 -10.89 -20.41 4.38
N LYS A 99 -10.75 -19.17 4.87
CA LYS A 99 -11.71 -18.54 5.79
C LYS A 99 -12.61 -17.50 5.13
N GLY A 100 -12.31 -17.10 3.89
CA GLY A 100 -12.94 -15.95 3.26
C GLY A 100 -12.50 -14.61 3.87
N GLY A 101 -13.07 -13.52 3.37
CA GLY A 101 -12.75 -12.15 3.81
C GLY A 101 -13.66 -11.60 4.91
N ASP A 102 -14.77 -12.29 5.23
CA ASP A 102 -15.88 -11.73 6.02
C ASP A 102 -15.46 -11.29 7.42
N PHE A 103 -14.61 -12.08 8.10
CA PHE A 103 -14.09 -11.72 9.41
C PHE A 103 -13.28 -10.42 9.37
N GLN A 104 -12.48 -10.22 8.31
CA GLN A 104 -11.70 -8.99 8.16
C GLN A 104 -12.57 -7.81 7.77
N LEU A 105 -13.54 -8.01 6.88
CA LEU A 105 -14.52 -6.99 6.52
C LEU A 105 -15.29 -6.50 7.75
N GLU A 106 -15.72 -7.41 8.63
CA GLU A 106 -16.40 -7.06 9.87
C GLU A 106 -15.51 -6.24 10.82
N ARG A 107 -14.20 -6.55 10.87
CA ARG A 107 -13.23 -5.75 11.63
C ARG A 107 -13.12 -4.32 11.09
N TYR A 108 -12.95 -4.16 9.78
CA TYR A 108 -12.92 -2.81 9.17
C TYR A 108 -14.23 -2.06 9.38
N TYR A 109 -15.38 -2.73 9.28
CA TYR A 109 -16.68 -2.13 9.54
C TYR A 109 -16.79 -1.59 10.98
N LYS A 110 -16.39 -2.38 11.97
CA LYS A 110 -16.36 -1.95 13.38
C LYS A 110 -15.43 -0.76 13.59
N THR A 111 -14.23 -0.78 13.01
CA THR A 111 -13.29 0.35 13.08
C THR A 111 -13.90 1.61 12.48
N ILE A 112 -14.55 1.52 11.31
CA ILE A 112 -15.23 2.66 10.67
C ILE A 112 -16.32 3.23 11.56
N ARG A 113 -17.11 2.38 12.23
CA ARG A 113 -18.14 2.84 13.19
C ARG A 113 -17.54 3.62 14.36
N LEU A 114 -16.50 3.08 14.99
CA LEU A 114 -15.81 3.75 16.10
C LEU A 114 -15.21 5.10 15.66
N LEU A 115 -14.66 5.18 14.45
CA LEU A 115 -14.16 6.45 13.89
C LEU A 115 -15.30 7.47 13.69
N ARG A 116 -16.46 7.05 13.16
CA ARG A 116 -17.61 7.95 13.01
C ARG A 116 -18.10 8.47 14.36
N GLU A 117 -18.22 7.59 15.35
CA GLU A 117 -18.59 7.94 16.73
C GLU A 117 -17.55 8.85 17.40
N GLY A 118 -16.27 8.68 17.06
CA GLY A 118 -15.17 9.57 17.47
C GLY A 118 -15.17 10.96 16.80
N GLY A 119 -16.09 11.21 15.87
CA GLY A 119 -16.30 12.50 15.22
C GLY A 119 -15.66 12.67 13.84
N TYR A 120 -15.23 11.60 13.17
CA TYR A 120 -14.78 11.65 11.78
C TYR A 120 -15.95 11.41 10.82
N SER A 121 -16.44 12.46 10.18
CA SER A 121 -17.56 12.40 9.22
C SER A 121 -17.15 11.89 7.84
N THR A 122 -15.87 12.02 7.50
CA THR A 122 -15.32 11.63 6.19
C THR A 122 -14.27 10.56 6.41
N ILE A 123 -14.50 9.40 5.81
CA ILE A 123 -13.61 8.25 5.88
C ILE A 123 -13.30 7.83 4.45
N VAL A 124 -12.01 7.82 4.11
CA VAL A 124 -11.51 7.39 2.80
C VAL A 124 -10.78 6.08 3.00
N VAL A 125 -11.28 5.01 2.38
CA VAL A 125 -10.65 3.70 2.39
C VAL A 125 -9.91 3.51 1.08
N VAL A 126 -8.61 3.20 1.18
CA VAL A 126 -7.74 2.98 0.02
C VAL A 126 -7.00 1.66 0.17
N THR A 127 -6.76 0.99 -0.95
CA THR A 127 -5.85 -0.15 -1.04
C THR A 127 -4.83 0.12 -2.13
N ASP A 128 -3.63 -0.44 -2.00
CA ASP A 128 -2.59 -0.34 -3.02
C ASP A 128 -2.64 -1.44 -4.07
N HIS A 129 -3.27 -2.56 -3.72
CA HIS A 129 -3.62 -3.60 -4.67
C HIS A 129 -4.84 -4.39 -4.20
N GLY A 130 -5.48 -5.08 -5.14
CA GLY A 130 -6.44 -6.12 -4.81
C GLY A 130 -5.76 -7.42 -4.39
N PHE A 131 -6.57 -8.43 -4.11
CA PHE A 131 -6.14 -9.82 -3.99
C PHE A 131 -6.84 -10.62 -5.09
N PHE A 132 -6.07 -11.40 -5.85
CA PHE A 132 -6.58 -12.33 -6.86
C PHE A 132 -6.16 -13.75 -6.48
N HIS A 133 -7.12 -14.67 -6.51
CA HIS A 133 -6.82 -16.10 -6.45
C HIS A 133 -6.61 -16.61 -7.88
N TRP A 134 -5.36 -16.91 -8.22
CA TRP A 134 -5.00 -17.60 -9.46
C TRP A 134 -4.74 -19.06 -9.11
N GLY A 135 -5.51 -19.98 -9.68
CA GLY A 135 -5.24 -21.41 -9.65
C GLY A 135 -4.54 -21.80 -10.95
N PRO A 136 -3.20 -21.77 -11.02
CA PRO A 136 -2.54 -22.07 -12.28
C PRO A 136 -2.73 -23.56 -12.57
N THR A 137 -3.02 -23.88 -13.83
CA THR A 137 -2.87 -25.28 -14.27
C THR A 137 -1.38 -25.66 -14.19
N MET A 138 -1.05 -26.94 -13.95
CA MET A 138 0.34 -27.37 -13.70
C MET A 138 1.35 -26.98 -14.78
N ASP A 139 0.88 -26.60 -15.98
CA ASP A 139 1.70 -26.33 -17.16
C ASP A 139 1.72 -24.84 -17.58
N GLU A 140 1.11 -23.92 -16.82
CA GLU A 140 1.23 -22.48 -17.06
C GLU A 140 2.54 -21.92 -16.49
N VAL A 141 3.67 -22.25 -17.11
CA VAL A 141 4.90 -21.49 -16.92
C VAL A 141 4.93 -20.39 -17.97
N GLU A 142 4.42 -19.21 -17.64
CA GLU A 142 4.59 -18.06 -18.51
C GLU A 142 6.08 -17.66 -18.58
N PRO A 143 6.64 -17.49 -19.78
CA PRO A 143 8.01 -17.03 -19.94
C PRO A 143 8.13 -15.60 -19.39
N LYS A 144 9.19 -15.35 -18.62
CA LYS A 144 9.48 -14.01 -18.12
C LYS A 144 9.67 -13.03 -19.30
N PRO A 145 9.31 -11.75 -19.12
CA PRO A 145 9.56 -10.73 -20.14
C PRO A 145 11.03 -10.64 -20.53
N GLU A 146 11.30 -10.44 -21.82
CA GLU A 146 12.64 -10.13 -22.33
C GLU A 146 12.91 -8.62 -22.26
N GLY A 147 14.17 -8.20 -22.10
CA GLY A 147 14.57 -6.79 -22.08
C GLY A 147 15.61 -6.48 -21.00
N GLU A 148 15.82 -5.19 -20.71
CA GLU A 148 16.67 -4.78 -19.59
C GLU A 148 15.87 -4.89 -18.29
N ILE A 149 16.00 -6.01 -17.59
CA ILE A 149 15.35 -6.24 -16.30
C ILE A 149 16.15 -5.57 -15.19
N LEU A 150 15.50 -4.67 -14.45
CA LEU A 150 16.10 -3.98 -13.31
C LEU A 150 15.60 -4.54 -11.98
N TRP A 151 14.39 -5.10 -11.96
CA TRP A 151 13.80 -5.71 -10.78
C TRP A 151 12.80 -6.79 -11.20
N ASP A 152 12.77 -7.88 -10.44
CA ASP A 152 11.96 -9.06 -10.71
C ASP A 152 11.32 -9.55 -9.40
N SER A 153 10.04 -9.90 -9.47
CA SER A 153 9.29 -10.46 -8.36
C SER A 153 8.25 -11.44 -8.88
N ARG A 154 7.61 -12.15 -7.94
CA ARG A 154 6.46 -13.01 -8.26
C ARG A 154 5.26 -12.27 -8.87
N ARG A 155 5.16 -10.95 -8.71
CA ARG A 155 3.98 -10.15 -9.11
C ARG A 155 4.22 -9.27 -10.32
N ALA A 156 5.46 -8.89 -10.60
CA ALA A 156 5.79 -8.02 -11.70
C ALA A 156 7.30 -8.02 -11.98
N VAL A 157 7.64 -7.72 -13.24
CA VAL A 157 8.99 -7.42 -13.70
C VAL A 157 9.05 -5.95 -14.08
N ILE A 158 10.08 -5.25 -13.61
CA ILE A 158 10.32 -3.82 -13.91
C ILE A 158 11.62 -3.69 -14.68
N GLY A 159 11.60 -2.91 -15.75
CA GLY A 159 12.73 -2.77 -16.63
C GLY A 159 12.53 -1.75 -17.74
N ARG A 160 13.39 -1.82 -18.76
CA ARG A 160 13.29 -1.01 -19.97
C ARG A 160 13.12 -1.90 -21.20
N ASN A 161 12.28 -1.44 -22.13
CA ASN A 161 11.96 -2.15 -23.37
C ASN A 161 11.49 -3.59 -23.11
N LEU A 162 10.65 -3.78 -22.08
CA LEU A 162 10.19 -5.11 -21.71
C LEU A 162 9.25 -5.66 -22.79
N LYS A 163 9.46 -6.90 -23.20
CA LYS A 163 8.64 -7.62 -24.18
C LYS A 163 8.09 -8.90 -23.57
N SER A 164 6.79 -9.07 -23.61
CA SER A 164 6.11 -10.33 -23.30
C SER A 164 4.89 -10.45 -24.19
N TYR A 165 4.52 -11.70 -24.50
CA TYR A 165 3.40 -12.03 -25.36
C TYR A 165 2.04 -11.94 -24.64
N THR A 166 2.04 -12.09 -23.31
CA THR A 166 0.84 -12.25 -22.49
C THR A 166 0.70 -11.19 -21.41
N SER A 167 1.79 -10.58 -20.95
CA SER A 167 1.75 -9.65 -19.82
C SER A 167 1.18 -8.28 -20.19
N LEU A 168 0.48 -7.67 -19.25
CA LEU A 168 0.03 -6.29 -19.37
C LEU A 168 1.21 -5.32 -19.15
N LYS A 169 1.40 -4.40 -20.09
CA LYS A 169 2.45 -3.35 -20.03
C LYS A 169 1.92 -2.09 -19.37
N PHE A 170 2.60 -1.64 -18.33
CA PHE A 170 2.29 -0.38 -17.65
C PHE A 170 3.51 0.53 -17.65
N LYS A 171 3.30 1.81 -17.95
CA LYS A 171 4.33 2.85 -17.77
C LYS A 171 4.28 3.38 -16.35
N PHE A 172 5.44 3.51 -15.71
CA PHE A 172 5.52 4.17 -14.41
C PHE A 172 5.41 5.69 -14.56
N PRO A 173 4.48 6.35 -13.86
CA PRO A 173 4.40 7.80 -13.86
C PRO A 173 5.71 8.42 -13.37
N GLY A 174 6.25 9.38 -14.15
CA GLY A 174 7.46 10.13 -13.77
C GLY A 174 8.79 9.39 -13.95
N SER A 175 8.84 8.28 -14.69
CA SER A 175 10.09 7.59 -15.05
C SER A 175 10.08 7.03 -16.49
N ASP A 176 11.23 6.54 -16.94
CA ASP A 176 11.44 5.81 -18.20
C ASP A 176 11.20 4.30 -18.06
N LEU A 177 10.62 3.85 -16.94
CA LEU A 177 10.47 2.44 -16.60
C LEU A 177 9.12 1.87 -17.03
N GLU A 178 9.13 0.58 -17.34
CA GLU A 178 7.97 -0.23 -17.66
C GLU A 178 7.80 -1.33 -16.62
N ALA A 179 6.55 -1.66 -16.29
CA ALA A 179 6.16 -2.85 -15.53
C ALA A 179 5.40 -3.82 -16.44
N ASN A 180 5.79 -5.08 -16.39
CA ASN A 180 5.01 -6.20 -16.91
C ASN A 180 4.45 -7.01 -15.75
N SER A 181 3.14 -7.26 -15.78
CA SER A 181 2.39 -8.09 -14.82
C SER A 181 1.48 -9.07 -15.54
#